data_AF-A0A351NW54-F1
#
_entry.id   AF-A0A351NW54-F1
#
_cell.length_a   1.000
_cell.length_b   1.000
_cell.length_c   1.000
_cell.angle_alpha   90.00
_cell.angle_beta   90.00
_cell.angle_gamma   90.00
#
_symmetry.space_group_name_H-M   'P 1'
#
loop_
_entity.id
_entity.type
_entity.pdbx_description
1 polymer ?
#
loop_
_entity_poly.entity_id
_entity_poly.type
_entity_poly.pdbx_seq_one_letter_code
_entity_poly.pdbx_strand_id
1 'polypeptide(L)'
;MAIAYTWEITSLKTKTEGSNADAVVQTYWKKIGTDSVSSETGEFSGATPLSSADVESFTAFEDLTEANVLAWIQAVVVDGYEEHVNAQILKQINEKITPVSESAMPWATEEETEEAPV
;
A
#
# COMPACT_ATOMS: atom_id res chain seq x y z
N MET A 1 16.45 5.56 11.96
CA MET A 1 15.05 5.30 11.56
C MET A 1 14.81 3.81 11.71
N ALA A 2 13.70 3.43 12.34
CA ALA A 2 13.32 2.03 12.49
C ALA A 2 11.81 1.92 12.24
N ILE A 3 11.45 1.26 11.15
CA ILE A 3 10.06 1.19 10.69
C ILE A 3 9.42 -0.11 11.18
N ALA A 4 8.34 0.01 11.95
CA ALA A 4 7.47 -1.10 12.26
C ALA A 4 6.40 -1.22 11.17
N TYR A 5 6.24 -2.40 10.59
CA TYR A 5 5.25 -2.66 9.53
C TYR A 5 4.05 -3.43 10.06
N THR A 6 2.86 -2.95 9.73
CA THR A 6 1.59 -3.66 9.90
C THR A 6 0.94 -3.90 8.54
N TRP A 7 0.13 -4.94 8.45
CA TRP A 7 -0.61 -5.30 7.26
C TRP A 7 -2.10 -5.34 7.57
N GLU A 8 -2.91 -4.96 6.59
CA GLU A 8 -4.36 -4.97 6.68
C GLU A 8 -4.93 -5.50 5.36
N ILE A 9 -5.79 -6.53 5.42
CA ILE A 9 -6.54 -6.97 4.25
C ILE A 9 -7.83 -6.15 4.18
N THR A 10 -7.98 -5.37 3.11
CA THR A 10 -9.09 -4.41 2.98
C THR A 10 -10.27 -4.97 2.20
N SER A 11 -10.03 -5.91 1.28
CA SER A 11 -11.10 -6.54 0.50
C SER A 11 -10.63 -7.83 -0.18
N LEU A 12 -11.56 -8.77 -0.36
CA LEU A 12 -11.39 -9.99 -1.15
C LEU A 12 -12.47 -10.05 -2.23
N LYS A 13 -12.11 -10.54 -3.41
CA LYS A 13 -13.07 -10.94 -4.44
C LYS A 13 -12.99 -12.42 -4.66
N THR A 14 -14.15 -13.06 -4.71
CA THR A 14 -14.29 -14.48 -4.97
C THR A 14 -14.96 -14.73 -6.31
N LYS A 15 -14.70 -15.90 -6.89
CA LYS A 15 -15.49 -16.45 -8.00
C LYS A 15 -15.41 -17.97 -7.94
N THR A 16 -16.34 -18.66 -8.61
CA THR A 16 -16.21 -20.11 -8.80
C THR A 16 -15.09 -20.41 -9.80
N GLU A 17 -14.17 -21.30 -9.44
CA GLU A 17 -13.11 -21.81 -10.31
C GLU A 17 -13.22 -23.33 -10.40
N GLY A 18 -13.72 -23.84 -11.53
CA GLY A 18 -14.00 -25.27 -11.68
C GLY A 18 -15.04 -25.75 -10.68
N SER A 19 -14.65 -26.65 -9.77
CA SER A 19 -15.49 -27.15 -8.68
C SER A 19 -15.33 -26.38 -7.36
N ASN A 20 -14.41 -25.41 -7.31
CA ASN A 20 -14.13 -24.61 -6.11
C ASN A 20 -15.07 -23.39 -6.10
N ALA A 21 -16.15 -23.45 -5.33
CA ALA A 21 -17.03 -22.31 -5.11
C ALA A 21 -16.34 -21.24 -4.24
N ASP A 22 -16.62 -19.98 -4.52
CA ASP A 22 -16.11 -18.83 -3.75
C ASP A 22 -14.59 -18.79 -3.57
N ALA A 23 -13.83 -19.30 -4.55
CA ALA A 23 -12.39 -19.21 -4.56
C ALA A 23 -11.92 -17.75 -4.59
N VAL A 24 -11.00 -17.37 -3.69
CA VAL A 24 -10.40 -16.03 -3.66
C VAL A 24 -9.53 -15.84 -4.89
N VAL A 25 -9.85 -14.83 -5.71
CA VAL A 25 -9.14 -14.54 -6.96
C VAL A 25 -8.47 -13.17 -7.00
N GLN A 26 -8.83 -12.30 -6.06
CA GLN A 26 -8.19 -11.01 -5.93
C GLN A 26 -8.22 -10.60 -4.46
N THR A 27 -7.08 -10.14 -3.97
CA THR A 27 -6.97 -9.50 -2.65
C THR A 27 -6.60 -8.04 -2.83
N TYR A 28 -7.06 -7.21 -1.91
CA TYR A 28 -6.64 -5.83 -1.72
C TYR A 28 -6.15 -5.69 -0.30
N TRP A 29 -5.02 -5.00 -0.14
CA TRP A 29 -4.33 -4.91 1.14
C TRP A 29 -3.61 -3.59 1.29
N LYS A 30 -3.27 -3.26 2.54
CA LYS A 30 -2.38 -2.16 2.89
C LYS A 30 -1.19 -2.69 3.67
N LYS A 31 -0.02 -2.15 3.39
CA LYS A 31 1.16 -2.23 4.28
C LYS A 31 1.40 -0.84 4.83
N ILE A 32 1.41 -0.71 6.15
CA ILE A 32 1.57 0.55 6.86
C ILE A 32 2.90 0.48 7.59
N GLY A 33 3.77 1.46 7.38
CA GLY A 33 4.99 1.61 8.15
C GLY A 33 4.88 2.78 9.10
N THR A 34 5.32 2.59 10.34
CA THR A 34 5.42 3.64 11.36
C THR A 34 6.86 3.78 11.78
N ASP A 35 7.43 4.99 11.67
CA ASP A 35 8.77 5.24 12.22
C ASP A 35 8.71 5.34 13.75
N SER A 36 9.51 4.53 14.43
CA SER A 36 9.51 4.46 15.89
C SER A 36 10.11 5.71 16.56
N VAL A 37 10.77 6.59 15.80
CA VAL A 37 11.40 7.80 16.34
C VAL A 37 10.50 9.02 16.17
N SER A 38 10.02 9.29 14.97
CA SER A 38 9.15 10.43 14.68
C SER A 38 7.67 10.16 14.93
N SER A 39 7.26 8.89 15.02
CA SER A 39 5.85 8.44 15.00
C SER A 39 5.11 8.76 13.69
N GLU A 40 5.80 9.21 12.65
CA GLU A 40 5.22 9.43 11.33
C GLU A 40 4.92 8.11 10.63
N THR A 41 3.86 8.10 9.83
CA THR A 41 3.37 6.91 9.12
C THR A 41 3.40 7.09 7.62
N GLY A 42 3.60 5.99 6.90
CA GLY A 42 3.39 5.90 5.45
C GLY A 42 2.62 4.63 5.13
N GLU A 43 1.88 4.62 4.04
CA GLU A 43 1.10 3.46 3.62
C GLU A 43 1.28 3.13 2.14
N PHE A 44 1.19 1.84 1.82
CA PHE A 44 1.13 1.35 0.45
C PHE A 44 -0.13 0.50 0.29
N SER A 45 -0.96 0.83 -0.69
CA SER A 45 -2.12 0.02 -1.08
C SER A 45 -1.74 -0.89 -2.24
N GLY A 46 -1.88 -2.19 -2.04
CA GLY A 46 -1.55 -3.21 -3.03
C GLY A 46 -2.76 -4.07 -3.41
N ALA A 47 -2.60 -4.78 -4.52
CA ALA A 47 -3.58 -5.75 -5.00
C ALA A 47 -2.84 -6.99 -5.50
N THR A 48 -3.20 -8.17 -4.97
CA THR A 48 -2.57 -9.43 -5.35
C THR A 48 -3.62 -10.35 -5.98
N PRO A 49 -3.55 -10.60 -7.31
CA PRO A 49 -4.36 -11.63 -7.96
C PRO A 49 -3.97 -13.01 -7.44
N LEU A 50 -4.95 -13.90 -7.25
CA LEU A 50 -4.77 -15.28 -6.81
C LEU A 50 -5.61 -16.22 -7.67
N SER A 51 -5.34 -17.52 -7.58
CA SER A 51 -6.23 -18.56 -8.13
C SER A 51 -6.18 -19.82 -7.26
N SER A 52 -7.32 -20.49 -7.15
CA SER A 52 -7.41 -21.82 -6.54
C SER A 52 -6.75 -22.91 -7.39
N ALA A 53 -6.41 -22.61 -8.65
CA ALA A 53 -5.62 -23.51 -9.50
C ALA A 53 -4.14 -23.56 -9.10
N ASP A 54 -3.64 -22.54 -8.39
CA ASP A 54 -2.24 -22.41 -8.01
C ASP A 54 -1.92 -23.07 -6.65
N VAL A 55 -2.90 -23.70 -5.99
CA VAL A 55 -2.74 -24.33 -4.67
C VAL A 55 -2.90 -25.84 -4.74
N GLU A 56 -2.13 -26.56 -3.91
CA GLU A 56 -2.23 -28.02 -3.81
C GLU A 56 -3.50 -28.49 -3.10
N SER A 57 -4.09 -27.63 -2.26
CA SER A 57 -5.28 -27.94 -1.48
C SER A 57 -6.19 -26.71 -1.39
N PHE A 58 -7.44 -26.87 -1.82
CA PHE A 58 -8.44 -25.81 -1.72
C PHE A 58 -9.00 -25.71 -0.30
N THR A 59 -9.00 -24.51 0.27
CA THR A 59 -9.70 -24.19 1.52
C THR A 59 -10.97 -23.43 1.17
N ALA A 60 -12.12 -23.91 1.67
CA ALA A 60 -13.39 -23.24 1.46
C ALA A 60 -13.38 -21.82 2.04
N PHE A 61 -14.08 -20.89 1.39
CA PHE A 61 -14.06 -19.48 1.79
C PHE A 61 -14.50 -19.26 3.24
N GLU A 62 -15.47 -20.05 3.71
CA GLU A 62 -15.99 -20.01 5.07
C GLU A 62 -14.98 -20.48 6.14
N ASP A 63 -13.99 -21.27 5.74
CA ASP A 63 -12.91 -21.78 6.61
C ASP A 63 -11.64 -20.91 6.54
N LEU A 64 -11.61 -19.88 5.69
CA LEU A 64 -10.44 -19.01 5.54
C LEU A 64 -10.28 -18.09 6.75
N THR A 65 -9.05 -18.04 7.25
CA THR A 65 -8.65 -17.03 8.22
C THR A 65 -7.89 -15.89 7.55
N GLU A 66 -7.91 -14.71 8.15
CA GLU A 66 -7.11 -13.57 7.71
C GLU A 66 -5.62 -13.93 7.63
N ALA A 67 -5.13 -14.74 8.57
CA ALA A 67 -3.74 -15.21 8.58
C ALA A 67 -3.39 -16.06 7.35
N ASN A 68 -4.32 -16.88 6.85
CA ASN A 68 -4.09 -17.66 5.62
C ASN A 68 -3.93 -16.72 4.42
N VAL A 69 -4.85 -15.77 4.27
CA VAL A 69 -4.84 -14.84 3.14
C VAL A 69 -3.62 -13.92 3.19
N LEU A 70 -3.25 -13.45 4.39
CA LEU A 70 -2.08 -12.61 4.57
C LEU A 70 -0.79 -13.35 4.22
N ALA A 71 -0.67 -14.63 4.58
CA ALA A 71 0.47 -15.45 4.21
C ALA A 71 0.60 -15.59 2.69
N TRP A 72 -0.51 -15.73 1.96
CA TRP A 72 -0.48 -15.77 0.49
C TRP A 72 -0.03 -14.45 -0.12
N ILE A 73 -0.51 -13.33 0.41
CA ILE A 73 -0.09 -11.99 -0.03
C ILE A 73 1.41 -11.82 0.22
N GLN A 74 1.89 -12.15 1.42
CA GLN A 74 3.30 -12.01 1.80
C GLN A 74 4.22 -12.94 1.00
N ALA A 75 3.73 -14.09 0.51
CA ALA A 75 4.48 -14.96 -0.39
C ALA A 75 4.68 -14.34 -1.80
N VAL A 76 3.80 -13.43 -2.21
CA VAL A 76 3.94 -12.69 -3.48
C VAL A 76 4.72 -11.39 -3.29
N VAL A 77 4.54 -10.72 -2.15
CA VAL A 77 5.27 -9.49 -1.81
C VAL A 77 6.63 -9.83 -1.20
N VAL A 78 7.52 -10.35 -2.04
CA VAL A 78 8.89 -10.74 -1.67
C VAL A 78 9.92 -10.03 -2.54
N ASP A 79 11.20 -10.15 -2.15
CA ASP A 79 12.36 -9.65 -2.89
C ASP A 79 12.19 -8.17 -3.31
N GLY A 80 12.50 -7.84 -4.57
CA GLY A 80 12.46 -6.48 -5.09
C GLY A 80 11.07 -5.83 -5.04
N TYR A 81 9.98 -6.61 -5.00
CA TYR A 81 8.66 -6.02 -4.84
C TYR A 81 8.46 -5.52 -3.40
N GLU A 82 8.88 -6.30 -2.40
CA GLU A 82 8.85 -5.83 -1.01
C GLU A 82 9.74 -4.61 -0.80
N GLU A 83 10.95 -4.60 -1.39
CA GLU A 83 11.85 -3.45 -1.33
C GLU A 83 11.19 -2.19 -1.91
N HIS A 84 10.51 -2.31 -3.06
CA HIS A 84 9.79 -1.20 -3.66
C HIS A 84 8.64 -0.70 -2.77
N VAL A 85 7.83 -1.60 -2.22
CA VAL A 85 6.73 -1.28 -1.30
C VAL A 85 7.26 -0.53 -0.08
N ASN A 86 8.33 -1.04 0.54
CA ASN A 86 8.96 -0.44 1.71
C ASN A 86 9.56 0.93 1.37
N ALA A 87 10.15 1.09 0.19
CA ALA A 87 10.70 2.37 -0.27
C ALA A 87 9.62 3.44 -0.47
N GLN A 88 8.45 3.07 -1.00
CA GLN A 88 7.32 4.02 -1.12
C GLN A 88 6.82 4.48 0.25
N ILE A 89 6.69 3.55 1.21
CA ILE A 89 6.29 3.87 2.58
C ILE A 89 7.33 4.81 3.23
N LEU A 90 8.61 4.47 3.09
CA LEU A 90 9.72 5.27 3.62
C LEU A 90 9.75 6.68 3.02
N LYS A 91 9.47 6.81 1.72
CA LYS A 91 9.39 8.12 1.05
C LYS A 91 8.31 9.00 1.69
N GLN A 92 7.10 8.48 1.90
CA GLN A 92 6.02 9.24 2.53
C GLN A 92 6.38 9.66 3.96
N ILE A 93 7.02 8.77 4.74
CA ILE A 93 7.49 9.10 6.09
C ILE A 93 8.51 10.24 6.04
N ASN A 94 9.49 10.17 5.14
CA ASN A 94 10.53 11.20 5.00
C ASN A 94 9.94 12.56 4.59
N GLU A 95 8.95 12.58 3.70
CA GLU A 95 8.26 13.81 3.31
C GLU A 95 7.52 14.47 4.49
N LYS A 96 7.03 13.69 5.45
CA LYS A 96 6.40 14.21 6.67
C LYS A 96 7.42 14.69 7.70
N ILE A 97 8.54 13.98 7.86
CA ILE A 97 9.61 14.36 8.80
C ILE A 97 10.37 15.60 8.31
N THR A 98 10.64 15.66 7.00
CA THR A 98 11.41 16.74 6.37
C THR A 98 10.55 17.38 5.27
N PRO A 99 9.51 18.15 5.64
CA PRO A 99 8.64 18.80 4.67
C PRO A 99 9.45 19.82 3.88
N VAL A 100 9.39 19.73 2.55
CA VAL A 100 9.98 20.73 1.66
C VAL A 100 8.95 21.82 1.44
N SER A 101 9.30 23.07 1.81
CA SER A 101 8.47 24.24 1.50
C SER A 101 8.89 24.82 0.16
N GLU A 102 7.92 25.11 -0.69
CA GLU A 102 8.16 25.96 -1.85
C GLU A 102 8.41 27.40 -1.37
N SER A 103 9.43 28.04 -1.93
CA SER A 103 9.69 29.46 -1.77
C SER A 103 9.59 30.12 -3.14
N ALA A 104 9.14 31.37 -3.17
CA ALA A 104 9.19 32.15 -4.41
C ALA A 104 10.63 32.13 -4.96
N MET A 105 10.75 31.93 -6.27
CA MET A 105 12.07 31.96 -6.90
C MET A 105 12.69 33.34 -6.65
N PRO A 106 13.96 33.42 -6.20
CA PRO A 106 14.59 34.71 -5.88
C PRO A 106 14.80 35.61 -7.11
N TRP A 107 14.49 35.10 -8.30
CA TRP A 107 14.50 35.81 -9.58
C TRP A 107 13.10 35.93 -10.22
N ALA A 108 12.03 35.54 -9.51
CA ALA A 108 10.67 35.86 -9.97
C ALA A 108 10.46 37.36 -9.77
N THR A 109 10.39 38.11 -10.87
CA THR A 109 9.88 39.49 -10.86
C THR A 109 8.41 39.43 -10.43
N GLU A 110 8.06 40.17 -9.38
CA GLU A 110 6.67 40.48 -9.04
C GLU A 110 6.07 41.25 -10.22
N GLU A 111 5.36 40.57 -11.13
CA GLU A 111 4.40 41.25 -11.97
C GLU A 111 3.21 41.64 -11.08
N GLU A 112 3.23 42.91 -10.70
CA GLU A 112 2.17 43.65 -10.02
C GLU A 112 0.83 43.31 -10.70
N THR A 113 -0.03 42.56 -10.00
CA THR A 113 -1.42 42.39 -10.40
C THR A 113 -2.10 43.73 -10.16
N GLU A 114 -2.09 44.58 -11.19
CA GLU A 114 -2.83 45.84 -11.21
C GLU A 114 -4.33 45.52 -11.17
N GLU A 115 -4.91 45.56 -9.96
CA GLU A 115 -6.35 45.66 -9.76
C GLU A 115 -6.84 46.94 -10.45
N ALA A 116 -7.47 46.78 -11.62
CA ALA A 116 -8.15 47.88 -12.30
C ALA A 116 -9.41 48.29 -11.49
N PRO A 117 -9.53 49.53 -10.99
CA PRO A 117 -10.79 49.99 -10.43
C PRO A 117 -11.72 50.48 -11.55
N VAL A 118 -12.96 49.96 -11.49
CA VAL A 118 -14.27 50.40 -12.03
C VAL A 118 -14.36 51.41 -13.17
#